data_AF-X6PBV5-F1
#
_entry.id   AF-X6PBV5-F1
#
_cell.length_a   1.000
_cell.length_b   1.000
_cell.length_c   1.000
_cell.angle_alpha   90.00
_cell.angle_beta   90.00
_cell.angle_gamma   90.00
#
_symmetry.space_group_name_H-M   'P 1'
#
loop_
_entity.id
_entity.type
_entity.pdbx_description
1 polymer ?
#
loop_
_entity_poly.entity_id
_entity_poly.type
_entity_poly.pdbx_seq_one_letter_code
_entity_poly.pdbx_strand_id
1 'polypeptide(L)'
;QIQVFNGHTSIALSVEYLPFGIKNNSGNSNMICSGSIDNTIRFWDIRSNKNELYMIKGDEKEDDGIYCLKFIVLKKKKETNNVRYDLNLAHSYLGIICFFVKQKMKVFLFEKFY
;
A
#
# COMPACT_ATOMS: atom_id res chain seq x y z
N GLN A 1 -4.39 13.69 -18.85
CA GLN A 1 -3.25 14.34 -18.17
C GLN A 1 -2.29 13.26 -17.72
N ILE A 2 -0.99 13.43 -17.95
CA ILE A 2 0.06 12.47 -17.55
C ILE A 2 0.72 13.01 -16.27
N GLN A 3 0.90 12.16 -15.27
CA GLN A 3 1.63 12.46 -14.03
C GLN A 3 2.85 11.55 -13.94
N VAL A 4 3.99 12.11 -13.54
CA VAL A 4 5.26 11.39 -13.42
C VAL A 4 5.67 11.38 -11.95
N PHE A 5 5.93 10.19 -11.40
CA PHE A 5 6.37 10.00 -10.02
C PHE A 5 7.86 9.67 -10.00
N ASN A 6 8.68 10.65 -9.64
CA ASN A 6 10.13 10.49 -9.51
C ASN A 6 10.50 10.33 -8.04
N GLY A 7 11.04 9.18 -7.67
CA GLY A 7 11.54 8.94 -6.31
C GLY A 7 12.37 7.68 -6.18
N HIS A 8 12.07 6.63 -6.95
CA HIS A 8 12.96 5.48 -7.05
C HIS A 8 14.33 5.88 -7.62
N THR A 9 15.40 5.36 -7.02
CA THR A 9 16.78 5.60 -7.46
C THR A 9 17.29 4.52 -8.42
N SER A 10 16.49 3.48 -8.65
CA SER A 10 16.75 2.39 -9.60
C SER A 10 15.44 1.99 -10.31
N ILE A 11 15.50 0.92 -11.10
CA ILE A 11 14.40 0.44 -11.92
C ILE A 11 13.22 0.01 -11.04
N ALA A 12 12.05 0.61 -11.29
CA ALA A 12 10.78 0.13 -10.75
C ALA A 12 10.37 -1.15 -11.49
N LEU A 13 10.33 -2.27 -10.79
CA LEU A 13 10.02 -3.59 -11.35
C LEU A 13 8.56 -4.00 -11.17
N SER A 14 7.87 -3.40 -10.21
CA SER A 14 6.49 -3.75 -9.89
C SER A 14 5.67 -2.52 -9.54
N VAL A 15 4.40 -2.57 -9.90
CA VAL A 15 3.40 -1.55 -9.57
C VAL A 15 2.09 -2.25 -9.28
N GLU A 16 1.37 -1.76 -8.27
CA GLU A 16 0.07 -2.28 -7.88
C GLU A 16 -0.87 -1.12 -7.58
N TYR A 17 -2.08 -1.17 -8.12
CA TYR A 17 -3.12 -0.20 -7.81
C TYR A 17 -3.84 -0.61 -6.52
N LEU A 18 -4.02 0.37 -5.63
CA LEU A 18 -4.71 0.21 -4.37
C LEU A 18 -6.03 0.97 -4.43
N PRO A 19 -7.14 0.34 -4.88
CA PRO A 19 -8.46 0.96 -4.99
C PRO A 19 -9.13 1.14 -3.62
N PHE A 20 -8.41 1.66 -2.63
CA PHE A 20 -9.03 1.93 -1.34
C PHE A 20 -9.94 3.14 -1.44
N GLY A 21 -11.22 2.96 -1.15
CA GLY A 21 -12.07 4.07 -0.73
C GLY A 21 -11.69 4.52 0.68
N ILE A 22 -10.46 4.98 0.94
CA ILE A 22 -10.22 5.76 2.17
C ILE A 22 -11.02 7.04 1.96
N LYS A 23 -12.19 7.09 2.58
CA LYS A 23 -12.96 8.33 2.70
C LYS A 23 -12.24 9.19 3.71
N ASN A 24 -11.31 9.99 3.22
CA ASN A 24 -10.97 11.21 3.94
C ASN A 24 -12.16 12.16 3.77
N ASN A 25 -12.32 13.15 4.65
CA ASN A 25 -13.45 14.10 4.62
C ASN A 25 -13.61 14.86 3.26
N SER A 26 -12.70 14.66 2.30
CA SER A 26 -12.69 15.24 0.95
C SER A 26 -12.82 14.24 -0.22
N GLY A 27 -13.06 12.94 0.01
CA GLY A 27 -13.33 11.95 -1.04
C GLY A 27 -12.45 10.69 -1.00
N ASN A 28 -12.69 9.77 -1.94
CA ASN A 28 -11.93 8.51 -2.07
C ASN A 28 -10.45 8.82 -2.39
N SER A 29 -9.47 8.24 -1.70
CA SER A 29 -8.06 8.34 -2.11
C SER A 29 -7.72 7.20 -3.08
N ASN A 30 -7.29 7.53 -4.30
CA ASN A 30 -6.76 6.51 -5.19
C ASN A 30 -5.25 6.47 -4.95
N MET A 31 -4.72 5.32 -4.54
CA MET A 31 -3.29 5.16 -4.27
C MET A 31 -2.69 4.10 -5.19
N ILE A 32 -1.43 4.26 -5.54
CA ILE A 32 -0.61 3.24 -6.18
C ILE A 32 0.58 2.95 -5.27
N CYS A 33 1.08 1.72 -5.30
CA CYS A 33 2.40 1.42 -4.76
C CYS A 33 3.31 0.82 -5.83
N SER A 34 4.61 1.07 -5.71
CA SER A 34 5.62 0.55 -6.63
C SER A 34 6.82 0.00 -5.87
N GLY A 35 7.46 -1.03 -6.42
CA GLY A 35 8.62 -1.71 -5.88
C GLY A 35 9.78 -1.64 -6.86
N SER A 36 11.00 -1.47 -6.35
CA SER A 36 12.19 -1.19 -7.15
C SER A 36 13.41 -1.99 -6.70
N ILE A 37 14.39 -2.09 -7.59
CA ILE A 37 15.74 -2.62 -7.33
C ILE A 37 16.48 -1.78 -6.27
N ASP A 38 16.07 -0.53 -6.05
CA ASP A 38 16.61 0.30 -4.96
C ASP A 38 16.21 -0.18 -3.55
N ASN A 39 15.57 -1.35 -3.47
CA ASN A 39 15.11 -1.98 -2.24
C ASN A 39 14.05 -1.16 -1.50
N THR A 40 13.26 -0.37 -2.23
CA THR A 40 12.15 0.40 -1.65
C THR A 40 10.79 0.03 -2.27
N ILE A 41 9.76 0.10 -1.43
CA ILE A 41 8.36 0.17 -1.85
C ILE A 41 7.88 1.60 -1.59
N ARG A 42 7.42 2.30 -2.62
CA ARG A 42 6.92 3.68 -2.52
C ARG A 42 5.43 3.73 -2.79
N PHE A 43 4.73 4.58 -2.05
CA PHE A 43 3.30 4.83 -2.18
C PHE A 43 3.08 6.22 -2.75
N TRP A 44 2.17 6.32 -3.71
CA TRP A 44 1.87 7.56 -4.41
C TRP A 44 0.38 7.83 -4.37
N ASP A 45 0.02 9.09 -4.21
CA ASP A 45 -1.35 9.59 -4.35
C ASP A 45 -1.55 10.06 -5.78
N ILE A 46 -2.53 9.50 -6.50
CA ILE A 46 -2.79 9.92 -7.88
C ILE A 46 -3.69 11.16 -7.96
N ARG A 47 -4.32 11.56 -6.84
CA ARG A 47 -5.25 12.71 -6.80
C ARG A 47 -4.57 13.97 -6.30
N SER A 48 -3.57 13.85 -5.43
CA SER A 48 -2.75 14.99 -5.06
C SER A 48 -1.56 15.12 -5.99
N ASN A 49 -1.18 16.36 -6.28
CA ASN A 49 0.13 16.67 -6.89
C ASN A 49 1.30 16.38 -5.94
N LYS A 50 1.06 15.72 -4.79
CA LYS A 50 2.14 15.24 -3.95
C LYS A 50 2.71 14.00 -4.63
N ASN A 51 4.03 14.01 -4.81
CA ASN A 51 4.71 12.92 -5.45
C ASN A 51 4.58 11.69 -4.55
N GLU A 52 5.29 11.64 -3.42
CA GLU A 52 5.34 10.47 -2.53
C GLU A 52 4.53 10.66 -1.24
N LEU A 53 3.76 9.63 -0.86
CA LEU A 53 3.06 9.56 0.42
C LEU A 53 3.87 8.86 1.50
N TYR A 54 4.47 7.72 1.14
CA TYR A 54 5.16 6.86 2.10
C TYR A 54 6.20 5.98 1.39
N MET A 55 7.25 5.62 2.11
CA MET A 55 8.32 4.75 1.61
C MET A 55 8.63 3.69 2.67
N ILE A 56 8.68 2.43 2.23
CA ILE A 56 9.21 1.31 2.99
C ILE A 56 10.57 0.95 2.40
N LYS A 57 11.58 0.82 3.27
CA LYS A 57 12.89 0.30 2.88
C LYS A 57 13.01 -1.17 3.28
N GLY A 58 13.55 -1.99 2.39
CA GLY A 58 14.02 -3.33 2.71
C GLY A 58 15.36 -3.30 3.44
N ASP A 59 15.88 -4.47 3.78
CA ASP A 59 17.16 -4.62 4.47
C ASP A 59 18.32 -4.52 3.48
N GLU A 60 19.14 -3.47 3.53
CA GLU A 60 20.21 -3.25 2.55
C GLU A 60 21.30 -4.34 2.50
N LYS A 61 21.42 -5.19 3.54
CA LYS A 61 22.41 -6.27 3.58
C LYS A 61 21.85 -7.60 3.11
N GLU A 62 20.58 -7.87 3.41
CA GLU A 62 19.95 -9.15 3.10
C GLU A 62 19.19 -9.14 1.77
N ASP A 63 18.65 -7.99 1.40
CA ASP A 63 17.74 -7.80 0.28
C ASP A 63 18.45 -7.17 -0.93
N ASP A 64 17.98 -7.51 -2.12
CA ASP A 64 18.56 -7.09 -3.41
C ASP A 64 17.56 -6.34 -4.31
N GLY A 65 16.38 -6.01 -3.77
CA GLY A 65 15.33 -5.31 -4.50
C GLY A 65 13.95 -5.94 -4.33
N ILE A 66 12.93 -5.19 -4.75
CA ILE A 66 11.53 -5.61 -4.75
C ILE A 66 11.14 -6.05 -6.15
N TYR A 67 11.09 -7.36 -6.39
CA TYR A 67 10.84 -7.92 -7.73
C TYR A 67 9.36 -7.99 -8.08
N CYS A 68 8.49 -8.20 -7.10
CA CYS A 68 7.06 -8.18 -7.33
C CYS A 68 6.30 -7.71 -6.09
N LEU A 69 5.13 -7.14 -6.35
CA LEU A 69 4.17 -6.68 -5.36
C LEU A 69 2.83 -7.33 -5.66
N LYS A 70 2.12 -7.72 -4.60
CA LYS A 70 0.73 -8.12 -4.70
C LYS A 70 -0.04 -7.56 -3.52
N PHE A 71 -1.11 -6.85 -3.83
CA PHE A 71 -2.02 -6.37 -2.81
C PHE A 71 -3.12 -7.38 -2.54
N ILE A 72 -3.40 -7.62 -1.26
CA ILE A 72 -4.44 -8.54 -0.80
C ILE A 72 -5.35 -7.81 0.19
N VAL A 73 -6.64 -7.75 -0.14
CA VAL A 73 -7.67 -7.19 0.73
C VAL A 73 -8.11 -8.25 1.75
N LEU A 74 -7.95 -7.95 3.04
CA LEU A 74 -8.56 -8.75 4.10
C LEU A 74 -9.93 -8.18 4.47
N LYS A 75 -10.97 -9.04 4.37
CA LYS A 75 -12.31 -8.73 4.85
C LYS A 75 -12.50 -9.36 6.23
N LYS A 76 -12.78 -8.57 7.27
CA LYS A 76 -13.26 -9.12 8.55
C LYS A 76 -14.67 -9.68 8.36
N LYS A 77 -14.95 -10.89 8.86
CA LYS A 77 -16.32 -11.41 8.99
C LYS A 77 -17.06 -10.56 10.02
N LYS A 78 -18.30 -10.16 9.71
CA LYS A 78 -19.20 -9.58 10.72
C LYS A 78 -19.57 -10.69 11.71
N GLU A 79 -19.17 -10.56 12.96
CA GLU A 79 -19.86 -11.25 14.04
C GLU A 79 -21.18 -10.51 14.32
N THR A 80 -22.30 -11.16 14.05
CA THR A 80 -23.61 -10.70 14.51
C THR A 80 -23.74 -11.07 15.97
N ASN A 81 -23.74 -10.08 16.86
CA ASN A 81 -24.64 -10.01 18.02
C ASN A 81 -24.62 -8.59 18.62
N ASN A 82 -25.80 -7.96 18.56
CA ASN A 82 -26.23 -6.72 19.18
C ASN A 82 -25.39 -6.17 20.34
N VAL A 83 -24.62 -5.10 20.12
CA VAL A 83 -24.62 -3.90 20.98
C VAL A 83 -24.39 -2.67 20.11
N ARG A 84 -25.33 -1.74 20.20
CA ARG A 84 -25.32 -0.42 19.59
C ARG A 84 -24.29 0.46 20.30
N TYR A 85 -23.03 0.36 19.88
CA TYR A 85 -22.17 1.53 19.83
C TYR A 85 -22.12 1.94 18.37
N ASP A 86 -22.30 3.23 18.09
CA ASP A 86 -22.19 3.85 16.76
C ASP A 86 -20.77 3.68 16.21
N LEU A 87 -20.49 2.46 15.79
CA LEU A 87 -19.27 2.00 15.18
C LEU A 87 -19.35 2.43 13.72
N ASN A 88 -18.90 3.66 13.45
CA ASN A 88 -18.30 4.09 12.19
C ASN A 88 -17.05 3.24 11.80
N LEU A 89 -17.01 1.97 12.21
CA LEU A 89 -15.94 0.99 12.05
C LEU A 89 -16.24 -0.05 10.97
N ALA A 90 -17.28 0.15 10.14
CA ALA A 90 -17.68 -0.80 9.10
C ALA A 90 -16.77 -0.84 7.84
N HIS A 91 -15.66 -0.09 7.80
CA HIS A 91 -14.76 -0.04 6.64
C HIS A 91 -13.27 -0.07 7.01
N SER A 92 -12.86 -0.80 8.04
CA SER A 92 -11.44 -1.06 8.33
C SER A 92 -10.91 -2.16 7.42
N TYR A 93 -10.51 -1.81 6.20
CA TYR A 93 -9.74 -2.73 5.36
C TYR A 93 -8.35 -2.89 5.96
N LEU A 94 -8.00 -4.11 6.40
CA LEU A 94 -6.60 -4.50 6.57
C LEU A 94 -6.08 -4.86 5.18
N GLY A 95 -5.03 -4.16 4.77
CA GLY A 95 -4.30 -4.48 3.55
C GLY A 95 -3.08 -5.33 3.89
N ILE A 96 -2.82 -6.34 3.07
CA ILE A 96 -1.52 -7.01 3.04
C ILE A 96 -0.84 -6.65 1.72
N ILE A 97 0.42 -6.21 1.80
CA ILE A 97 1.32 -6.22 0.65
C ILE A 97 2.25 -7.41 0.80
N CYS A 98 2.14 -8.35 -0.13
CA CYS A 98 3.12 -9.41 -0.31
C CYS A 98 4.15 -8.93 -1.33
N PHE A 99 5.43 -9.14 -1.02
CA PHE A 99 6.51 -8.79 -1.93
C PHE A 99 7.62 -9.83 -1.89
N PHE A 100 8.33 -10.00 -3.01
CA PHE A 100 9.42 -10.95 -3.10
C PHE A 100 10.77 -10.24 -3.14
N VAL A 101 11.68 -10.76 -2.33
CA VAL A 101 13.07 -10.31 -2.23
C VAL A 101 13.99 -11.51 -2.13
N LYS A 102 15.01 -11.62 -2.99
CA LYS A 102 16.00 -12.71 -2.96
C LYS A 102 15.41 -14.10 -2.70
N GLN A 103 14.35 -14.45 -3.44
CA GLN A 103 13.58 -15.71 -3.33
C GLN A 103 12.75 -15.89 -2.04
N LYS A 104 12.73 -14.92 -1.13
CA LYS A 104 11.87 -14.90 0.07
C LYS A 104 10.61 -14.09 -0.21
N MET A 105 9.46 -14.62 0.20
CA MET A 105 8.23 -13.83 0.29
C MET A 105 8.18 -13.11 1.63
N LYS A 106 8.05 -11.79 1.61
CA LYS A 106 7.82 -10.94 2.78
C LYS A 106 6.39 -10.39 2.74
N VAL A 107 5.84 -10.18 3.92
CA VAL A 107 4.46 -9.73 4.11
C VAL A 107 4.48 -8.49 4.98
N PHE A 108 3.92 -7.39 4.47
CA PHE A 108 3.71 -6.16 5.23
C PHE A 108 2.22 -5.97 5.51
N LEU A 109 1.87 -5.93 6.79
CA LEU A 109 0.52 -5.63 7.26
C LEU A 109 0.42 -4.14 7.53
N PHE A 110 -0.60 -3.48 7.00
CA PHE A 110 -0.85 -2.08 7.34
C PHE A 110 -2.30 -1.86 7.77
N GLU A 111 -2.45 -1.13 8.87
CA GLU A 111 -3.72 -0.59 9.34
C GLU A 111 -3.69 0.92 9.09
N LYS A 112 -4.43 1.37 8.07
CA LYS A 112 -4.87 2.77 7.85
C LYS A 112 -3.78 3.86 7.93
N PHE A 113 -3.42 4.45 6.78
CA PHE A 113 -2.77 5.77 6.76
C PHE A 113 -3.84 6.83 7.10
N TYR A 114 -3.68 7.55 8.21
CA TYR A 114 -4.58 8.62 8.67
C TYR A 114 -4.27 9.95 7.97
#